data_AF-A0A6A6L2H0-F1
#
_entry.id   AF-A0A6A6L2H0-F1
#
_cell.length_a   1.000
_cell.length_b   1.000
_cell.length_c   1.000
_cell.angle_alpha   90.00
_cell.angle_beta   90.00
_cell.angle_gamma   90.00
#
_symmetry.space_group_name_H-M   'P 1'
#
loop_
_entity.id
_entity.type
_entity.pdbx_description
1 polymer ?
#
loop_
_entity_poly.entity_id
_entity_poly.type
_entity_poly.pdbx_seq_one_letter_code
_entity_poly.pdbx_strand_id
1 'polypeptide(L)'
;MSLPILETCRKRKRGPKLYNFHSFGDPGCPISPIGPFRDNIRLFLQECAEPEDYNVEGMPIWCTLLVIESNSIVVPLYIIEENVKFSPNPFCDHCRCTGWGDNLVSKRKYHVIIPIAGEWSKRLEEGF
;
A
#
# COMPACT_ATOMS: atom_id res chain seq x y z
N MET A 1 -4.85 -4.47 -26.32
CA MET A 1 -5.54 -3.34 -25.67
C MET A 1 -4.79 -3.03 -24.38
N SER A 2 -4.26 -1.83 -24.22
CA SER A 2 -3.60 -1.40 -22.99
C SER A 2 -4.66 -1.05 -21.95
N LEU A 3 -4.54 -1.58 -20.73
CA LEU A 3 -5.41 -1.20 -19.62
C LEU A 3 -5.05 0.24 -19.21
N PRO A 4 -6.02 1.15 -19.00
CA PRO A 4 -5.76 2.56 -18.69
C PRO A 4 -4.81 2.76 -17.49
N ILE A 5 -4.88 1.87 -16.50
CA ILE A 5 -4.00 1.88 -15.33
C ILE A 5 -2.54 1.52 -15.66
N LEU A 6 -2.31 0.68 -16.67
CA LEU A 6 -0.95 0.38 -17.13
C LEU A 6 -0.36 1.56 -17.89
N GLU A 7 -1.20 2.39 -18.52
CA GLU A 7 -0.75 3.60 -19.23
C GLU A 7 -0.36 4.73 -18.28
N THR A 8 -1.05 4.89 -17.13
CA THR A 8 -0.61 5.82 -16.09
C THR A 8 0.71 5.36 -15.46
N CYS A 9 0.93 4.05 -15.32
CA CYS A 9 2.19 3.49 -14.83
C CYS A 9 3.35 3.54 -15.85
N ARG A 10 3.10 3.71 -17.16
CA ARG A 10 4.13 3.73 -18.23
C ARG A 10 5.11 4.90 -18.15
N LYS A 11 4.83 5.94 -17.36
CA LYS A 11 5.77 7.06 -17.14
C LYS A 11 6.96 6.68 -16.24
N ARG A 12 7.01 5.45 -15.71
CA ARG A 12 8.04 4.96 -14.78
C ARG A 12 9.23 4.35 -15.54
N LYS A 13 10.45 4.48 -14.98
CA LYS A 13 11.71 3.99 -15.59
C LYS A 13 11.80 2.46 -15.72
N ARG A 14 10.97 1.72 -14.98
CA ARG A 14 10.90 0.25 -14.98
C ARG A 14 9.45 -0.16 -15.26
N GLY A 15 9.26 -1.23 -16.02
CA GLY A 15 7.91 -1.74 -16.29
C GLY A 15 7.18 -2.10 -14.98
N PRO A 16 5.85 -1.92 -14.90
CA PRO A 16 5.11 -2.19 -13.68
C PRO A 16 5.21 -3.66 -13.28
N LYS A 17 5.48 -3.94 -12.00
CA LYS A 17 5.35 -5.28 -11.43
C LYS A 17 3.87 -5.63 -11.32
N LEU A 18 3.49 -6.80 -11.82
CA LEU A 18 2.14 -7.31 -11.80
C LEU A 18 2.11 -8.64 -11.04
N TYR A 19 1.16 -8.79 -10.14
CA TYR A 19 0.98 -10.00 -9.35
C TYR A 19 -0.41 -10.59 -9.58
N ASN A 20 -0.55 -11.91 -9.55
CA ASN A 20 -1.88 -12.52 -9.65
C ASN A 20 -2.68 -12.24 -8.38
N PHE A 21 -3.91 -11.71 -8.52
CA PHE A 21 -4.76 -11.29 -7.41
C PHE A 21 -5.09 -12.44 -6.45
N HIS A 22 -5.27 -13.66 -6.96
CA HIS A 22 -5.71 -14.80 -6.17
C HIS A 22 -4.57 -15.50 -5.43
N SER A 23 -3.33 -15.39 -5.91
CA SER A 23 -2.16 -16.00 -5.27
C SER A 23 -1.30 -15.00 -4.49
N PHE A 24 -1.61 -13.70 -4.56
CA PHE A 24 -0.84 -12.68 -3.87
C PHE A 24 -1.02 -12.78 -2.36
N GLY A 25 0.08 -13.02 -1.63
CA GLY A 25 0.06 -13.26 -0.19
C GLY A 25 -0.02 -14.73 0.20
N ASP A 26 -0.14 -15.65 -0.77
CA ASP A 26 0.04 -17.08 -0.50
C ASP A 26 1.45 -17.34 0.06
N PRO A 27 1.64 -18.41 0.85
CA PRO A 27 2.96 -18.76 1.38
C PRO A 27 4.02 -18.81 0.29
N GLY A 28 4.98 -17.88 0.34
CA GLY A 28 6.07 -17.76 -0.63
C GLY A 28 5.77 -16.95 -1.88
N CYS A 29 4.59 -16.34 -2.01
CA CYS A 29 4.20 -15.52 -3.16
C CYS A 29 3.82 -14.08 -2.77
N PRO A 30 4.49 -13.04 -3.31
CA PRO A 30 5.73 -13.08 -4.09
C PRO A 30 6.98 -13.20 -3.21
N ILE A 31 6.83 -13.03 -1.91
CA ILE A 31 7.90 -13.04 -0.91
C ILE A 31 7.50 -13.91 0.28
N SER A 32 8.48 -14.34 1.07
CA SER A 32 8.26 -15.09 2.33
C SER A 32 8.89 -14.32 3.50
N PRO A 33 8.27 -13.20 3.93
CA PRO A 33 8.81 -12.39 5.00
C PRO A 33 8.68 -13.12 6.34
N ILE A 34 9.76 -13.15 7.12
CA ILE A 34 9.81 -13.80 8.43
C ILE A 34 10.09 -12.74 9.48
N GLY A 35 9.24 -12.66 10.51
CA GLY A 35 9.42 -11.76 11.64
C GLY A 35 8.20 -10.87 11.92
N PRO A 36 8.39 -9.78 12.68
CA PRO A 36 7.29 -8.91 13.08
C PRO A 36 6.80 -8.03 11.92
N PHE A 37 5.52 -7.69 11.96
CA PHE A 37 4.85 -6.87 10.93
C PHE A 37 5.62 -5.60 10.55
N ARG A 38 6.19 -4.88 11.52
CA ARG A 38 6.92 -3.61 11.32
C ARG A 38 8.09 -3.71 10.35
N ASP A 39 8.72 -4.88 10.28
CA ASP A 39 9.87 -5.13 9.43
C ASP A 39 9.40 -5.73 8.10
N ASN A 40 8.44 -6.65 8.15
CA ASN A 40 7.83 -7.29 6.99
C ASN A 40 7.13 -6.30 6.06
N ILE A 41 6.42 -5.30 6.59
CA ILE A 41 5.74 -4.30 5.76
C ILE A 41 6.72 -3.45 4.96
N ARG A 42 7.92 -3.17 5.49
CA ARG A 42 8.96 -2.44 4.76
C ARG A 42 9.54 -3.29 3.64
N LEU A 43 9.81 -4.55 3.92
CA LEU A 43 10.28 -5.51 2.92
C LEU A 43 9.24 -5.68 1.80
N PHE A 44 7.96 -5.79 2.17
CA PHE A 44 6.85 -5.81 1.24
C PHE A 44 6.86 -4.59 0.31
N LEU A 45 6.97 -3.37 0.84
CA LEU A 45 6.97 -2.16 0.02
C LEU A 45 8.17 -2.11 -0.92
N GLN A 46 9.35 -2.55 -0.47
CA GLN A 46 10.56 -2.59 -1.27
C GLN A 46 10.48 -3.60 -2.43
N GLU A 47 9.96 -4.79 -2.15
CA GLU A 47 9.96 -5.90 -3.12
C GLU A 47 8.73 -5.90 -4.02
N CYS A 48 7.57 -5.47 -3.50
CA CYS A 48 6.26 -5.71 -4.11
C CYS A 48 5.52 -4.45 -4.55
N ALA A 49 5.97 -3.27 -4.12
CA ALA A 49 5.31 -2.01 -4.44
C ALA A 49 6.25 -1.06 -5.15
N GLU A 50 5.67 -0.13 -5.90
CA GLU A 50 6.38 0.97 -6.52
C GLU A 50 5.94 2.28 -5.86
N PRO A 51 6.87 3.18 -5.50
CA PRO A 51 6.49 4.48 -4.94
C PRO A 51 5.80 5.32 -6.01
N GLU A 52 4.76 6.05 -5.61
CA GLU A 52 4.10 7.02 -6.48
C GLU A 52 4.89 8.33 -6.56
N ASP A 53 4.67 9.10 -7.64
CA ASP A 53 5.34 10.39 -7.87
C ASP A 53 4.69 11.57 -7.12
N TYR A 54 3.71 11.26 -6.26
CA TYR A 54 2.96 12.20 -5.46
C TYR A 54 2.75 11.67 -4.04
N ASN A 55 2.46 12.59 -3.13
CA ASN A 55 2.11 12.30 -1.75
C ASN A 55 0.67 12.72 -1.51
N VAL A 56 0.05 12.18 -0.46
CA VAL A 56 -1.23 12.69 0.04
C VAL A 56 -1.09 13.12 1.48
N GLU A 57 -1.51 14.35 1.77
CA GLU A 57 -1.30 14.98 3.09
C GLU A 57 0.17 14.93 3.53
N GLY A 58 1.10 15.03 2.57
CA GLY A 58 2.54 14.90 2.80
C GLY A 58 3.02 13.48 3.11
N MET A 59 2.16 12.47 3.10
CA MET A 59 2.47 11.06 3.32
C MET A 59 2.84 10.36 2.00
N PRO A 60 3.93 9.58 1.97
CA PRO A 60 4.33 8.83 0.79
C PRO A 60 3.37 7.68 0.50
N ILE A 61 3.15 7.44 -0.80
CA ILE A 61 2.23 6.44 -1.31
C ILE A 61 3.01 5.41 -2.12
N TRP A 62 2.60 4.16 -1.98
CA TRP A 62 3.10 3.03 -2.74
C TRP A 62 1.94 2.33 -3.44
N CYS A 63 2.20 1.73 -4.59
CA CYS A 63 1.21 0.99 -5.35
C CYS A 63 1.73 -0.38 -5.74
N THR A 64 0.91 -1.40 -5.47
CA THR A 64 1.06 -2.76 -6.00
C THR A 64 -0.09 -3.03 -6.96
N LEU A 65 0.20 -3.61 -8.12
CA LEU A 65 -0.81 -3.91 -9.13
C LEU A 65 -1.13 -5.41 -9.13
N LEU A 66 -2.40 -5.73 -8.92
CA LEU A 66 -2.92 -7.09 -8.84
C LEU A 66 -3.77 -7.40 -10.08
N VAL A 67 -3.52 -8.53 -10.73
CA VAL A 67 -4.16 -8.96 -11.97
C VAL A 67 -5.17 -10.06 -11.68
N ILE A 68 -6.41 -9.86 -12.11
CA ILE A 68 -7.45 -10.89 -12.16
C ILE A 68 -7.49 -11.41 -13.60
N GLU A 69 -6.89 -12.58 -13.82
CA GLU A 69 -6.70 -13.16 -15.16
C GLU A 69 -8.02 -13.43 -15.89
N SER A 70 -9.04 -13.91 -15.17
CA SER A 70 -10.34 -14.30 -15.74
C SER A 70 -11.04 -13.15 -16.48
N ASN A 71 -10.90 -11.92 -15.97
CA ASN A 71 -11.57 -10.74 -16.51
C ASN A 71 -10.60 -9.73 -17.13
N SER A 72 -9.30 -10.04 -17.17
CA SER A 72 -8.24 -9.09 -17.59
C SER A 72 -8.30 -7.75 -16.85
N ILE A 73 -8.62 -7.80 -15.56
CA ILE A 73 -8.75 -6.61 -14.69
C ILE A 73 -7.46 -6.42 -13.90
N VAL A 74 -7.01 -5.17 -13.77
CA VAL A 74 -5.90 -4.80 -12.88
C VAL A 74 -6.42 -3.91 -11.76
N VAL A 75 -6.24 -4.37 -10.52
CA VAL A 75 -6.66 -3.72 -9.28
C VAL A 75 -5.42 -3.12 -8.61
N PRO A 76 -5.39 -1.80 -8.35
CA PRO A 76 -4.33 -1.20 -7.56
C PRO A 76 -4.58 -1.42 -6.06
N LEU A 77 -3.54 -1.81 -5.36
CA LEU A 77 -3.45 -1.81 -3.91
C LEU A 77 -2.53 -0.68 -3.50
N TYR A 78 -3.08 0.37 -2.92
CA TYR A 78 -2.31 1.52 -2.44
C TYR A 78 -1.95 1.34 -0.98
N ILE A 79 -0.74 1.76 -0.61
CA ILE A 79 -0.27 1.81 0.76
C ILE A 79 0.23 3.22 1.07
N ILE A 80 -0.33 3.83 2.09
CA ILE A 80 0.09 5.15 2.59
C ILE A 80 0.86 4.94 3.89
N GLU A 81 2.11 5.43 3.95
CA GLU A 81 2.90 5.41 5.18
C GLU A 81 2.68 6.74 5.95
N GLU A 82 1.85 6.68 6.99
CA GLU A 82 1.59 7.78 7.90
C GLU A 82 2.67 7.89 8.99
N ASN A 83 3.16 9.10 9.22
CA ASN A 83 4.07 9.39 10.33
C ASN A 83 3.27 9.61 11.61
N VAL A 84 3.41 8.68 12.57
CA VAL A 84 2.66 8.69 13.83
C VAL A 84 2.88 9.98 14.62
N LYS A 85 4.06 10.60 14.54
CA LYS A 85 4.35 11.86 15.26
C LYS A 85 3.43 13.02 14.84
N PHE A 86 2.97 13.01 13.59
CA PHE A 86 2.12 14.05 13.02
C PHE A 86 0.68 13.57 12.82
N SER A 87 0.37 12.35 13.27
CA SER A 87 -0.96 11.77 13.15
C SER A 87 -1.95 12.45 14.09
N PRO A 88 -3.19 12.72 13.66
CA PRO A 88 -4.25 13.16 14.56
C PRO A 88 -4.63 12.09 15.60
N ASN A 89 -4.35 10.81 15.30
CA ASN A 89 -4.55 9.70 16.23
C ASN A 89 -3.29 8.83 16.32
N PRO A 90 -2.29 9.26 17.11
CA PRO A 90 -0.97 8.63 17.14
C PRO A 90 -0.94 7.29 17.90
N PHE A 91 -1.97 6.98 18.67
CA PHE A 91 -2.04 5.77 19.47
C PHE A 91 -2.97 4.75 18.82
N CYS A 92 -2.53 3.50 18.69
CA CYS A 92 -3.44 2.44 18.28
C CYS A 92 -4.45 2.14 19.40
N ASP A 93 -5.57 1.53 19.03
CA ASP A 93 -6.64 1.23 20.00
C ASP A 93 -6.15 0.35 21.15
N HIS A 94 -5.20 -0.56 20.89
CA HIS A 94 -4.58 -1.34 21.95
C HIS A 94 -3.83 -0.47 22.96
N CYS A 95 -3.00 0.49 22.50
CA CYS A 95 -2.28 1.40 23.39
C CYS A 95 -3.23 2.32 24.18
N ARG A 96 -4.32 2.75 23.54
CA ARG A 96 -5.38 3.54 24.18
C ARG A 96 -6.08 2.75 25.28
N CYS A 97 -6.37 1.47 25.04
CA CYS A 97 -7.07 0.61 26.00
C CYS A 97 -6.19 0.15 27.18
N THR A 98 -4.91 -0.13 26.95
CA THR A 98 -4.02 -0.68 27.99
C THR A 98 -3.37 0.39 28.86
N GLY A 99 -3.65 1.67 28.63
CA GLY A 99 -3.09 2.76 29.42
C GLY A 99 -1.61 3.05 29.12
N TRP A 100 -1.08 2.57 27.98
CA TRP A 100 0.26 2.91 27.49
C TRP A 100 0.27 4.29 26.79
N GLY A 101 -0.64 5.19 27.18
CA GLY A 101 -1.10 6.35 26.44
C GLY A 101 -0.07 7.46 26.18
N ASP A 102 1.13 7.36 26.77
CA ASP A 102 2.22 8.30 26.51
C ASP A 102 3.37 7.67 25.68
N ASN A 103 3.28 6.38 25.34
CA ASN A 103 4.33 5.64 24.67
C ASN A 103 3.90 5.20 23.26
N LEU A 104 4.62 5.71 22.25
CA LEU A 104 4.43 5.28 20.87
C LEU A 104 5.06 3.90 20.66
N VAL A 105 4.23 2.90 20.39
CA VAL A 105 4.69 1.53 20.09
C VAL A 105 5.27 1.41 18.67
N SER A 106 4.86 2.31 17.76
CA SER A 106 5.40 2.40 16.40
C SER A 106 5.59 3.86 15.99
N LYS A 107 6.57 4.11 15.10
CA LYS A 107 6.79 5.43 14.48
C LYS A 107 5.94 5.63 13.22
N ARG A 108 5.35 4.56 12.70
CA ARG A 108 4.65 4.52 11.41
C ARG A 108 3.33 3.77 11.51
N LYS A 109 2.34 4.27 10.81
CA LYS A 109 1.04 3.65 10.59
C LYS A 109 0.85 3.48 9.08
N TYR A 110 0.21 2.40 8.67
CA TYR A 110 0.05 2.05 7.27
C TYR A 110 -1.44 1.97 6.94
N HIS A 111 -1.88 2.70 5.93
CA HIS A 111 -3.23 2.58 5.37
C HIS A 111 -3.14 1.75 4.10
N VAL A 112 -3.90 0.67 4.03
CA VAL A 112 -3.90 -0.24 2.88
C VAL A 112 -5.26 -0.13 2.20
N ILE A 113 -5.28 0.36 0.96
CA ILE A 113 -6.49 0.87 0.30
C ILE A 113 -6.65 0.19 -1.06
N ILE A 114 -7.85 -0.32 -1.32
CA ILE A 114 -8.32 -0.68 -2.65
C ILE A 114 -9.40 0.35 -3.01
N PRO A 115 -9.19 1.21 -4.03
CA PRO A 115 -10.17 2.23 -4.37
C PRO A 115 -11.46 1.63 -4.91
N ILE A 116 -12.53 2.41 -4.88
CA ILE A 116 -13.84 2.04 -5.43
C ILE A 116 -13.68 1.71 -6.93
N ALA A 117 -14.42 0.69 -7.38
CA ALA A 117 -14.43 0.29 -8.77
C ALA A 117 -14.75 1.47 -9.70
N GLY A 118 -13.94 1.66 -10.74
CA GLY A 118 -14.05 2.79 -11.66
C GLY A 118 -13.13 3.98 -11.33
N GLU A 119 -12.53 4.02 -10.15
CA GLU A 119 -11.61 5.10 -9.73
C GLU A 119 -10.14 4.68 -9.70
N TRP A 120 -9.82 3.46 -10.15
CA TRP A 120 -8.46 2.90 -10.12
C TRP A 120 -7.43 3.64 -10.97
N SER A 121 -7.87 4.44 -11.94
CA SER A 121 -6.98 5.29 -12.76
C SER A 121 -6.83 6.71 -12.21
N LYS A 122 -7.63 7.08 -11.20
CA LYS A 122 -7.55 8.41 -10.58
C LYS A 122 -6.42 8.44 -9.56
N ARG A 123 -5.85 9.62 -9.36
CA ARG A 123 -4.96 9.83 -8.23
C ARG A 123 -5.77 9.75 -6.95
N LEU A 124 -5.11 9.23 -5.94
CA LEU A 124 -5.58 9.22 -4.58
C LEU A 124 -5.73 10.70 -4.09
N GLU A 125 -6.93 11.11 -3.61
CA GLU A 125 -7.28 12.45 -3.09
C GLU A 125 -7.21 12.56 -1.55
N GLU A 126 -7.14 13.79 -1.01
CA GLU A 126 -7.11 14.02 0.45
C GLU A 126 -8.33 13.39 1.16
N GLY A 127 -8.12 12.79 2.34
CA GLY A 127 -9.20 12.20 3.15
C GLY A 127 -9.71 10.81 2.76
N PHE A 128 -8.90 9.99 2.07
CA PHE A 128 -9.18 8.58 1.67
C PHE A 128 -10.18 7.77 2.47
#